data_AF-A0A0E3CGY0-F1
#
_entry.id   AF-A0A0E3CGY0-F1
#
_cell.length_a   1.000
_cell.length_b   1.000
_cell.length_c   1.000
_cell.angle_alpha   90.00
_cell.angle_beta   90.00
_cell.angle_gamma   90.00
#
_symmetry.space_group_name_H-M   'P 1'
#
loop_
_entity.id
_entity.type
_entity.pdbx_description
1 polymer ?
#
loop_
_entity_poly.entity_id
_entity_poly.type
_entity_poly.pdbx_seq_one_letter_code
_entity_poly.pdbx_strand_id
1 'polypeptide(L)'
;MATLEEINELIDKAATVAGNQVRLAELLGMPKSNITQMKQGKRHVNWRVRGKLRAVLGEDPAHAFTSAMLEDLEGSDNEDEKKAAEGLKAMLAAFPNDWRRLCPLKSSPD
;
A
#
# COMPACT_ATOMS: atom_id res chain seq x y z
N MET A 1 -13.33 -1.27 0.08
CA MET A 1 -12.57 -0.39 0.99
C MET A 1 -12.11 -1.18 2.21
N ALA A 2 -10.88 -0.96 2.67
CA ALA A 2 -10.40 -1.53 3.93
C ALA A 2 -11.12 -0.89 5.13
N THR A 3 -11.54 -1.72 6.07
CA THR A 3 -12.15 -1.34 7.35
C THR A 3 -11.13 -0.69 8.28
N LEU A 4 -11.61 -0.01 9.31
CA LEU A 4 -10.74 0.61 10.32
C LEU A 4 -9.89 -0.42 11.07
N GLU A 5 -10.42 -1.63 11.31
CA GLU A 5 -9.70 -2.72 11.97
C GLU A 5 -8.55 -3.22 11.10
N GLU A 6 -8.79 -3.46 9.80
CA GLU A 6 -7.74 -3.85 8.85
C GLU A 6 -6.64 -2.79 8.73
N ILE A 7 -7.03 -1.51 8.73
CA ILE A 7 -6.07 -0.39 8.74
C ILE A 7 -5.26 -0.38 10.03
N ASN A 8 -5.89 -0.60 11.18
CA ASN A 8 -5.20 -0.65 12.47
C ASN A 8 -4.18 -1.78 12.52
N GLU A 9 -4.58 -2.97 12.10
CA GLU A 9 -3.66 -4.11 12.01
C GLU A 9 -2.50 -3.84 11.07
N LEU A 10 -2.76 -3.25 9.89
CA LEU A 10 -1.72 -2.92 8.93
C LEU A 10 -0.71 -1.92 9.52
N ILE A 11 -1.20 -0.88 10.21
CA ILE A 11 -0.36 0.11 10.88
C ILE A 11 0.44 -0.54 12.01
N ASP A 12 -0.17 -1.41 12.81
CA ASP A 12 0.51 -2.05 13.94
C ASP A 12 1.59 -3.04 13.47
N LYS A 13 1.30 -3.86 12.44
CA LYS A 13 2.30 -4.73 11.80
C LYS A 13 3.46 -3.91 11.24
N ALA A 14 3.17 -2.82 10.52
CA ALA A 14 4.20 -1.96 9.96
C ALA A 14 5.02 -1.25 11.05
N ALA A 15 4.39 -0.85 12.15
CA ALA A 15 5.06 -0.23 13.29
C ALA A 15 5.99 -1.21 14.02
N THR A 16 5.60 -2.49 14.10
CA THR A 16 6.46 -3.56 14.63
C THR A 16 7.70 -3.75 13.76
N VAL A 17 7.56 -3.79 12.43
CA VAL A 17 8.71 -3.91 11.50
C VAL A 17 9.61 -2.68 11.54
N ALA A 18 9.03 -1.47 11.60
CA ALA A 18 9.77 -0.22 11.77
C ALA A 18 10.40 -0.07 13.18
N GLY A 19 10.03 -0.93 14.12
CA GLY A 19 10.46 -0.94 15.52
C GLY A 19 9.58 -0.11 16.46
N ASN A 20 8.99 1.00 16.00
CA ASN A 20 7.94 1.72 16.71
C ASN A 20 7.16 2.68 15.78
N GLN A 21 6.07 3.27 16.30
CA GLN A 21 5.24 4.22 15.54
C GLN A 21 5.94 5.54 15.19
N VAL A 22 6.95 5.97 15.96
CA VAL A 22 7.70 7.21 15.67
C VAL A 22 8.56 6.99 14.42
N ARG A 23 9.32 5.89 14.40
CA ARG A 23 10.13 5.46 13.25
C ARG A 23 9.27 5.18 12.02
N LEU A 24 8.10 4.57 12.20
CA LEU A 24 7.15 4.39 11.10
C LEU A 24 6.73 5.75 10.52
N ALA A 25 6.42 6.73 11.37
CA ALA A 25 6.04 8.07 10.90
C ALA A 25 7.17 8.76 10.13
N GLU A 26 8.42 8.62 10.61
CA GLU A 26 9.63 9.08 9.91
C GLU A 26 9.80 8.42 8.54
N LEU A 27 9.68 7.09 8.47
CA LEU A 27 9.76 6.33 7.21
C LEU A 27 8.68 6.74 6.21
N LEU A 28 7.48 7.05 6.69
CA LEU A 28 6.37 7.47 5.86
C LEU A 28 6.44 8.96 5.46
N GLY A 29 7.35 9.73 6.06
CA GLY A 29 7.52 11.16 5.86
C GLY A 29 6.34 11.97 6.41
N MET A 30 5.78 11.58 7.56
CA MET A 30 4.62 12.26 8.15
C MET A 30 4.74 12.41 9.68
N PRO A 31 4.03 13.36 10.29
CA PRO A 31 3.97 13.48 11.74
C PRO A 31 3.35 12.25 12.41
N LYS A 32 3.85 11.86 13.59
CA LYS A 32 3.27 10.77 14.41
C LYS A 32 1.77 10.95 14.68
N SER A 33 1.33 12.21 14.86
CA SER A 33 -0.09 12.54 15.07
C SER A 33 -0.98 12.05 13.92
N ASN A 34 -0.48 12.02 12.69
CA ASN A 34 -1.22 11.48 11.55
C ASN A 34 -1.49 9.99 11.73
N ILE A 35 -0.49 9.19 12.18
CA ILE A 35 -0.68 7.77 12.44
C ILE A 35 -1.73 7.55 13.53
N THR A 36 -1.69 8.32 14.62
CA THR A 36 -2.72 8.25 15.67
C THR A 36 -4.11 8.57 15.12
N GLN A 37 -4.25 9.61 14.29
CA GLN A 37 -5.54 9.97 13.68
C GLN A 37 -6.04 8.91 12.70
N MET A 38 -5.15 8.25 11.97
CA MET A 38 -5.49 7.12 11.09
C MET A 38 -6.03 5.95 11.89
N LYS A 39 -5.37 5.60 13.02
CA LYS A 39 -5.84 4.53 13.91
C LYS A 39 -7.21 4.80 14.54
N GLN A 40 -7.52 6.07 14.77
CA GLN A 40 -8.81 6.52 15.31
C GLN A 40 -9.89 6.66 14.23
N GLY A 41 -9.58 6.44 12.95
CA GLY A 41 -10.50 6.66 11.84
C GLY A 41 -10.80 8.15 11.54
N LYS A 42 -10.17 9.07 12.27
CA LYS A 42 -10.33 10.53 12.06
C LYS A 42 -9.65 11.01 10.78
N ARG A 43 -8.64 10.28 10.31
CA ARG A 43 -7.93 10.56 9.07
C ARG A 43 -8.04 9.37 8.14
N HIS A 44 -8.56 9.62 6.95
CA HIS A 44 -8.66 8.59 5.92
C HIS A 44 -7.27 8.12 5.45
N VAL A 45 -7.14 6.81 5.26
CA VAL A 45 -5.93 6.16 4.76
C VAL A 45 -6.10 5.84 3.27
N ASN A 46 -5.67 6.78 2.43
CA ASN A 46 -5.70 6.60 0.99
C ASN A 46 -4.76 5.47 0.53
N TRP A 47 -4.93 5.03 -0.72
CA TRP A 47 -4.12 3.95 -1.30
C TRP A 47 -2.61 4.21 -1.26
N ARG A 48 -2.15 5.47 -1.32
CA ARG A 48 -0.72 5.81 -1.25
C ARG A 48 -0.14 5.47 0.12
N VAL A 49 -0.87 5.77 1.19
CA VAL A 49 -0.43 5.43 2.55
C VAL A 49 -0.48 3.91 2.75
N ARG A 50 -1.53 3.24 2.28
CA ARG A 50 -1.62 1.77 2.30
C ARG A 50 -0.46 1.09 1.56
N GLY A 51 -0.13 1.56 0.36
CA GLY A 51 1.00 1.06 -0.42
C GLY A 51 2.33 1.23 0.30
N LYS A 52 2.57 2.39 0.93
CA LYS A 52 3.78 2.60 1.76
C LYS A 52 3.83 1.67 2.97
N LEU A 53 2.71 1.45 3.68
CA LEU A 53 2.65 0.53 4.82
C LEU A 53 2.99 -0.91 4.40
N ARG A 54 2.43 -1.37 3.28
CA ARG A 54 2.74 -2.68 2.70
C ARG A 54 4.20 -2.82 2.26
N ALA A 55 4.76 -1.78 1.65
CA ALA A 55 6.19 -1.74 1.31
C ALA A 55 7.09 -1.84 2.55
N VAL A 56 6.70 -1.22 3.69
CA VAL A 56 7.41 -1.37 4.98
C VAL A 56 7.36 -2.81 5.48
N LEU A 57 6.31 -3.57 5.19
CA LEU A 57 6.21 -5.00 5.50
C LEU A 57 7.07 -5.90 4.60
N GLY A 58 7.79 -5.33 3.63
CA GLY A 58 8.63 -6.07 2.69
C GLY A 58 7.89 -6.55 1.45
N GLU A 59 6.64 -6.12 1.23
CA GLU A 59 6.02 -6.29 -0.09
C GLU A 59 6.80 -5.48 -1.12
N ASP A 60 6.84 -6.00 -2.35
CA ASP A 60 7.41 -5.25 -3.45
C ASP A 60 6.66 -3.92 -3.65
N PRO A 61 7.35 -2.76 -3.75
CA PRO A 61 6.67 -1.48 -3.87
C PRO A 61 5.70 -1.41 -5.05
N ALA A 62 6.07 -1.91 -6.23
CA ALA A 62 5.19 -1.85 -7.40
C ALA A 62 3.91 -2.67 -7.15
N HIS A 63 4.05 -3.86 -6.55
CA HIS A 63 2.90 -4.68 -6.16
C HIS A 63 2.05 -4.02 -5.06
N ALA A 64 2.70 -3.50 -4.01
CA ALA A 64 2.05 -2.90 -2.85
C ALA A 64 1.19 -1.69 -3.23
N PHE A 65 1.71 -0.79 -4.06
CA PHE A 65 0.98 0.38 -4.52
C PHE A 65 -0.14 0.01 -5.51
N THR A 66 0.14 -0.88 -6.46
CA THR A 66 -0.87 -1.30 -7.46
C THR A 66 -2.04 -2.01 -6.80
N SER A 67 -1.77 -2.91 -5.85
CA SER A 67 -2.82 -3.60 -5.09
C SER A 67 -3.65 -2.62 -4.26
N ALA A 68 -2.99 -1.72 -3.52
CA ALA A 68 -3.69 -0.73 -2.72
C ALA A 68 -4.56 0.22 -3.56
N MET A 69 -4.10 0.57 -4.76
CA MET A 69 -4.85 1.41 -5.70
C MET A 69 -6.04 0.65 -6.29
N LEU A 70 -5.85 -0.60 -6.70
CA LEU A 70 -6.93 -1.44 -7.21
C LEU A 70 -8.05 -1.61 -6.18
N GLU A 71 -7.71 -1.92 -4.92
CA GLU A 71 -8.67 -2.03 -3.81
C GLU A 71 -9.45 -0.72 -3.54
N ASP A 72 -8.82 0.43 -3.80
CA ASP A 72 -9.45 1.74 -3.65
C ASP A 72 -10.45 2.01 -4.78
N LEU A 73 -10.06 1.72 -6.02
CA LEU A 73 -10.93 1.85 -7.20
C LEU A 73 -12.11 0.88 -7.15
N GLU A 74 -11.88 -0.39 -6.77
CA GLU A 74 -12.96 -1.39 -6.61
C GLU A 74 -13.95 -0.98 -5.51
N GLY A 75 -13.47 -0.26 -4.49
CA GLY A 75 -14.27 0.21 -3.36
C GLY A 75 -14.99 1.53 -3.58
N SER A 76 -14.83 2.18 -4.73
CA SER A 76 -15.44 3.48 -5.02
C SER A 76 -16.94 3.35 -5.32
N ASP A 77 -17.72 4.41 -5.08
CA ASP A 77 -19.11 4.51 -5.52
C ASP A 77 -19.24 4.99 -6.98
N ASN A 78 -18.16 5.49 -7.56
CA ASN A 78 -18.11 5.99 -8.93
C ASN A 78 -18.02 4.83 -9.94
N GLU A 79 -18.99 4.73 -10.85
CA GLU A 79 -19.02 3.68 -11.88
C GLU A 79 -17.80 3.72 -12.80
N ASP A 80 -17.24 4.89 -13.10
CA ASP A 80 -16.06 5.00 -13.95
C ASP A 80 -14.79 4.49 -13.24
N GLU A 81 -14.70 4.67 -11.92
CA GLU A 81 -13.61 4.13 -11.12
C GLU A 81 -13.70 2.60 -11.00
N LYS A 82 -14.92 2.04 -10.93
CA LYS A 82 -15.13 0.59 -10.99
C LYS A 82 -14.72 0.01 -12.34
N LYS A 83 -15.08 0.65 -13.45
CA LYS A 83 -14.62 0.24 -14.79
C LYS A 83 -13.09 0.31 -14.92
N ALA A 84 -12.47 1.34 -14.34
CA ALA A 84 -11.01 1.44 -14.29
C ALA A 84 -10.39 0.30 -13.47
N ALA A 85 -11.01 -0.11 -12.36
CA ALA A 85 -10.59 -1.26 -11.58
C ALA A 85 -10.65 -2.56 -12.39
N GLU A 86 -11.76 -2.80 -13.09
CA GLU A 86 -11.92 -3.97 -13.98
C GLU A 86 -10.86 -3.99 -15.07
N GLY A 87 -10.61 -2.86 -15.73
CA GLY A 87 -9.58 -2.71 -16.75
C GLY A 87 -8.18 -2.99 -16.20
N LEU A 88 -7.85 -2.41 -15.05
CA LEU A 88 -6.56 -2.63 -14.38
C LEU A 88 -6.38 -4.10 -13.98
N LYS A 89 -7.43 -4.72 -13.44
CA LYS A 89 -7.42 -6.15 -13.06
C LYS A 89 -7.22 -7.06 -14.27
N ALA A 90 -7.88 -6.76 -15.39
CA ALA A 90 -7.69 -7.49 -16.64
C ALA A 90 -6.26 -7.32 -17.18
N MET A 91 -5.70 -6.11 -17.13
CA MET A 91 -4.31 -5.86 -17.51
C MET A 91 -3.35 -6.67 -16.63
N LEU A 92 -3.52 -6.64 -15.30
CA LEU A 92 -2.68 -7.41 -14.39
C LEU A 92 -2.81 -8.92 -14.60
N ALA A 93 -4.00 -9.43 -14.90
CA ALA A 93 -4.20 -10.84 -15.24
C ALA A 93 -3.53 -11.24 -16.56
N ALA A 94 -3.39 -10.29 -17.50
CA ALA A 94 -2.75 -10.53 -18.79
C ALA A 94 -1.21 -10.58 -18.70
N PHE A 95 -0.61 -10.08 -17.62
CA PHE A 95 0.83 -10.19 -17.36
C PHE A 95 1.08 -11.22 -16.26
N PRO A 96 1.61 -12.43 -16.56
CA PRO A 96 2.00 -13.36 -15.52
C PRO A 96 3.02 -12.68 -14.58
N ASN A 97 2.90 -12.94 -13.27
CA ASN A 97 3.58 -12.34 -12.09
C ASN A 97 5.12 -12.12 -12.14
N ASP A 98 5.77 -12.30 -13.28
CA ASP A 98 7.20 -12.22 -13.54
C ASP A 98 7.68 -10.85 -14.05
N TRP A 99 7.14 -9.75 -13.53
CA TRP A 99 7.67 -8.40 -13.83
C TRP A 99 9.16 -8.24 -13.41
N ARG A 100 9.64 -9.11 -12.50
CA ARG A 100 11.07 -9.24 -12.12
C ARG A 100 11.99 -9.81 -13.19
N ARG A 101 11.48 -10.48 -14.24
CA ARG A 101 12.35 -11.01 -15.30
C ARG A 101 12.87 -9.95 -16.25
N LEU A 102 12.29 -8.75 -16.25
CA LEU A 102 12.67 -7.65 -17.16
C LEU A 102 13.61 -6.61 -16.52
N CYS A 103 13.89 -6.70 -15.22
CA CYS A 103 14.83 -5.81 -14.55
C CYS A 103 15.85 -6.65 -13.77
N PRO A 104 16.99 -7.04 -14.39
CA PRO A 104 18.11 -7.52 -13.61
C PRO A 104 18.59 -6.33 -12.80
N LEU A 105 18.24 -6.28 -11.50
CA LEU A 105 19.03 -5.53 -10.55
C LEU A 105 20.45 -6.08 -10.71
N LYS A 106 21.30 -5.32 -11.40
CA LYS A 106 22.74 -5.55 -11.40
C LYS A 106 23.12 -5.61 -9.92
N SER A 107 23.44 -6.81 -9.46
CA SER A 107 24.21 -7.02 -8.25
C SER A 107 25.42 -6.09 -8.34
N SER A 108 25.47 -5.12 -7.43
CA SER A 108 26.62 -4.24 -7.31
C SER A 108 27.84 -5.10 -6.98
N PRO A 109 28.93 -5.05 -7.77
CA PRO A 109 30.15 -5.76 -7.40
C PRO A 109 30.85 -5.01 -6.25
N ASP A 110 31.19 -5.76 -5.21
CA ASP A 110 32.19 -5.39 -4.19
C ASP A 110 33.60 -5.31 -4.80
#